data_AF-A0A9C6XB13-F1
#
_entry.id   AF-A0A9C6XB13-F1
#
_cell.length_a   1.000
_cell.length_b   1.000
_cell.length_c   1.000
_cell.angle_alpha   90.00
_cell.angle_beta   90.00
_cell.angle_gamma   90.00
#
_symmetry.space_group_name_H-M   'P 1'
#
loop_
_entity.id
_entity.type
_entity.pdbx_description
1 polymer ?
#
loop_
_entity_poly.entity_id
_entity_poly.type
_entity_poly.pdbx_seq_one_letter_code
_entity_poly.pdbx_strand_id
1 'polypeptide(L)'
;MGATPIGTREIANLDYTACVRPAAGYCSIEWSQPTDDPYSFTVSGDTSVVDPTLLGTPTAAVSGVTPATATAAATLACDGDYVIIPSPIQNMIYTVGDRFCGNGFVTTTSVSKPFYLGVHTNNTEAGFPAAGILPDIANRGFHLNYRQLPCPIF
;
A
#
# COMPACT_ATOMS: atom_id res chain seq x y z
N MET A 1 -11.77 11.64 -31.01
CA MET A 1 -11.66 12.26 -29.67
C MET A 1 -10.55 11.52 -28.96
N GLY A 2 -9.39 12.16 -28.76
CA GLY A 2 -8.25 11.53 -28.10
C GLY A 2 -8.52 11.40 -26.61
N ALA A 3 -8.29 10.22 -26.04
CA ALA A 3 -8.31 10.03 -24.60
C ALA A 3 -7.24 10.96 -23.99
N THR A 4 -7.67 11.91 -23.16
CA THR A 4 -6.75 12.64 -22.28
C THR A 4 -6.03 11.58 -21.44
N PRO A 5 -4.69 11.54 -21.38
CA PRO A 5 -4.02 10.70 -20.41
C PRO A 5 -4.45 11.18 -19.03
N ILE A 6 -5.31 10.41 -18.36
CA ILE A 6 -5.66 10.64 -16.97
C ILE A 6 -4.48 10.11 -16.17
N GLY A 7 -3.40 10.89 -16.12
CA GLY A 7 -2.17 10.53 -15.47
C GLY A 7 -2.35 10.39 -13.96
N THR A 8 -1.56 9.52 -13.35
CA THR A 8 -1.34 9.49 -11.91
C THR A 8 -0.44 10.65 -11.48
N ARG A 9 -0.54 11.09 -10.22
CA ARG A 9 0.40 12.01 -9.55
C ARG A 9 1.46 11.24 -8.74
N GLU A 10 1.35 9.93 -8.70
CA GLU A 10 2.36 9.02 -8.19
C GLU A 10 3.56 8.96 -9.13
N ILE A 11 4.76 8.79 -8.57
CA ILE A 11 5.98 8.70 -9.35
C ILE A 11 6.14 7.25 -9.83
N ALA A 12 6.16 7.05 -11.14
CA ALA A 12 6.30 5.74 -11.77
C ALA A 12 7.75 5.21 -11.76
N ASN A 13 7.88 3.90 -11.95
CA ASN A 13 9.13 3.15 -12.09
C ASN A 13 10.12 3.34 -10.93
N LEU A 14 9.60 3.30 -9.70
CA LEU A 14 10.39 3.34 -8.48
C LEU A 14 10.52 1.94 -7.87
N ASP A 15 11.71 1.63 -7.38
CA ASP A 15 11.96 0.47 -6.52
C ASP A 15 12.95 0.91 -5.44
N TYR A 16 12.43 1.27 -4.27
CA TYR A 16 13.25 1.77 -3.18
C TYR A 16 12.71 1.34 -1.82
N THR A 17 13.55 1.53 -0.80
CA THR A 17 13.21 1.23 0.59
C THR A 17 13.44 2.45 1.47
N ALA A 18 12.41 2.84 2.21
CA ALA A 18 12.53 3.82 3.27
C ALA A 18 12.79 3.11 4.61
N CYS A 19 14.00 3.28 5.16
CA CYS A 19 14.39 2.68 6.43
C CYS A 19 14.14 3.62 7.60
N VAL A 20 13.56 3.11 8.69
CA VAL A 20 13.43 3.83 9.96
C VAL A 20 14.40 3.21 10.97
N ARG A 21 15.28 4.04 11.53
CA ARG A 21 16.23 3.57 12.56
C ARG A 21 15.46 3.12 13.81
N PRO A 22 15.63 1.87 14.28
CA PRO A 22 15.02 1.42 15.53
C PRO A 22 15.61 2.19 16.72
N ALA A 23 14.73 2.68 17.60
CA ALA A 23 15.10 3.23 18.89
C ALA A 23 15.34 2.09 19.91
N ALA A 24 16.20 2.34 20.90
CA ALA A 24 16.45 1.37 21.96
C ALA A 24 15.16 1.08 22.75
N GLY A 25 14.88 -0.19 23.02
CA GLY A 25 13.66 -0.61 23.72
C GLY A 25 12.40 -0.71 22.84
N TYR A 26 12.52 -0.53 21.53
CA TYR A 26 11.42 -0.67 20.57
C TYR A 26 11.54 -1.95 19.73
N CYS A 27 10.42 -2.65 19.55
CA CYS A 27 10.37 -3.99 18.94
C CYS A 27 9.52 -4.08 17.67
N SER A 28 8.63 -3.12 17.43
CA SER A 28 7.82 -3.05 16.22
C SER A 28 7.60 -1.62 15.76
N ILE A 29 7.09 -1.47 14.54
CA ILE A 29 6.68 -0.22 13.94
C ILE A 29 5.24 -0.35 13.45
N GLU A 30 4.43 0.66 13.70
CA GLU A 30 3.07 0.78 13.18
C GLU A 30 3.03 1.88 12.12
N TRP A 31 2.43 1.55 10.99
CA TRP A 31 2.12 2.47 9.89
C TRP A 31 0.62 2.78 9.90
N SER A 32 0.25 4.03 9.70
CA SER A 32 -1.15 4.45 9.68
C SER A 32 -1.37 5.65 8.76
N GLN A 33 -2.60 5.80 8.26
CA GLN A 33 -2.98 7.00 7.52
C GLN A 33 -3.16 8.19 8.46
N PRO A 34 -2.83 9.42 8.04
CA PRO A 34 -3.31 10.63 8.68
C PRO A 34 -4.85 10.72 8.62
N THR A 35 -5.47 11.22 9.67
CA THR A 35 -6.94 11.26 9.80
C THR A 35 -7.61 12.35 8.97
N ASP A 36 -6.85 13.35 8.53
CA ASP A 36 -7.31 14.54 7.81
C ASP A 36 -7.11 14.48 6.29
N ASP A 37 -6.53 13.39 5.78
CA ASP A 37 -6.31 13.18 4.35
C ASP A 37 -6.85 11.81 3.89
N PRO A 38 -8.07 11.74 3.33
CA PRO A 38 -8.63 10.50 2.81
C PRO A 38 -7.93 10.00 1.53
N TYR A 39 -7.07 10.82 0.90
CA TYR A 39 -6.28 10.43 -0.27
C TYR A 39 -4.85 10.02 0.09
N SER A 40 -4.53 9.95 1.39
CA SER A 40 -3.20 9.63 1.91
C SER A 40 -2.73 8.23 1.54
N PHE A 41 -3.60 7.35 1.05
CA PHE A 41 -3.20 6.11 0.42
C PHE A 41 -4.04 5.84 -0.82
N THR A 42 -3.53 6.27 -1.96
CA THR A 42 -4.09 6.03 -3.29
C THR A 42 -2.93 5.61 -4.19
N VAL A 43 -2.63 4.31 -4.17
CA VAL A 43 -1.43 3.70 -4.78
C VAL A 43 -1.78 2.90 -6.04
N SER A 44 -3.01 2.38 -6.13
CA SER A 44 -3.43 1.70 -7.36
C SER A 44 -4.92 1.78 -7.58
N GLY A 45 -5.33 1.51 -8.81
CA GLY A 45 -6.75 1.48 -9.19
C GLY A 45 -7.21 2.86 -9.65
N ASP A 46 -8.50 2.98 -9.96
CA ASP A 46 -9.04 4.25 -10.46
C ASP A 46 -9.59 5.11 -9.31
N THR A 47 -8.76 5.99 -8.76
CA THR A 47 -9.17 6.93 -7.69
C THR A 47 -10.27 7.88 -8.16
N SER A 48 -10.40 8.15 -9.46
CA SER A 48 -11.34 9.14 -9.98
C SER A 48 -12.81 8.71 -9.91
N VAL A 49 -13.06 7.41 -9.78
CA VAL A 49 -14.41 6.82 -9.73
C VAL A 49 -14.76 6.21 -8.38
N VAL A 50 -13.83 6.20 -7.42
CA VAL A 50 -14.10 5.74 -6.04
C VAL A 50 -14.97 6.78 -5.32
N ASP A 51 -16.01 6.31 -4.63
CA ASP A 51 -16.83 7.17 -3.77
C ASP A 51 -15.92 7.86 -2.73
N PRO A 52 -15.90 9.21 -2.67
CA PRO A 52 -15.04 9.94 -1.75
C PRO A 52 -15.20 9.56 -0.27
N THR A 53 -16.36 8.99 0.12
CA THR A 53 -16.61 8.51 1.49
C THR A 53 -15.93 7.18 1.80
N LEU A 54 -15.52 6.43 0.79
CA LEU A 54 -14.81 5.15 0.93
C LEU A 54 -13.28 5.31 0.84
N LEU A 55 -12.79 6.44 0.32
CA LEU A 55 -11.36 6.72 0.24
C LEU A 55 -10.71 6.73 1.62
N GLY A 56 -9.54 6.11 1.72
CA GLY A 56 -8.81 6.00 2.98
C GLY A 56 -9.45 5.04 3.99
N THR A 57 -10.55 4.38 3.66
CA THR A 57 -11.21 3.42 4.57
C THR A 57 -10.67 2.00 4.39
N PRO A 58 -10.84 1.11 5.40
CA PRO A 58 -10.56 -0.32 5.24
C PRO A 58 -11.31 -0.99 4.08
N THR A 59 -12.45 -0.45 3.65
CA THR A 59 -13.23 -0.99 2.53
C THR A 59 -12.54 -0.80 1.18
N ALA A 60 -11.74 0.26 1.03
CA ALA A 60 -10.97 0.55 -0.18
C ALA A 60 -9.52 0.03 -0.10
N ALA A 61 -9.15 -0.60 1.02
CA ALA A 61 -7.81 -1.14 1.23
C ALA A 61 -7.64 -2.49 0.56
N VAL A 62 -6.48 -2.69 -0.07
CA VAL A 62 -6.17 -3.94 -0.74
C VAL A 62 -4.76 -4.41 -0.39
N SER A 63 -4.60 -5.73 -0.24
CA SER A 63 -3.32 -6.36 0.02
C SER A 63 -3.11 -7.61 -0.84
N GLY A 64 -1.85 -7.91 -1.14
CA GLY A 64 -1.42 -8.99 -2.03
C GLY A 64 -0.20 -9.75 -1.51
N VAL A 65 0.15 -10.85 -2.19
CA VAL A 65 1.24 -11.79 -1.83
C VAL A 65 2.12 -12.10 -3.04
N THR A 66 3.39 -12.46 -2.81
CA THR A 66 4.25 -13.12 -3.82
C THR A 66 4.49 -14.61 -3.60
N PRO A 67 4.53 -15.42 -4.68
CA PRO A 67 3.98 -15.12 -6.01
C PRO A 67 2.45 -15.06 -5.92
N ALA A 68 1.79 -14.30 -6.80
CA ALA A 68 0.36 -14.39 -6.99
C ALA A 68 0.01 -15.84 -7.38
N THR A 69 -0.37 -16.69 -6.42
CA THR A 69 -0.90 -18.01 -6.76
C THR A 69 -2.23 -17.78 -7.44
N ALA A 70 -2.31 -18.09 -8.74
CA ALA A 70 -3.45 -17.88 -9.64
C ALA A 70 -4.80 -18.49 -9.18
N THR A 71 -4.84 -19.12 -8.01
CA THR A 71 -6.01 -19.75 -7.40
C THR A 71 -6.71 -18.86 -6.36
N ALA A 72 -6.08 -17.76 -5.91
CA ALA A 72 -6.77 -16.75 -5.10
C ALA A 72 -7.51 -15.79 -6.05
N ALA A 73 -8.72 -16.18 -6.46
CA ALA A 73 -9.76 -15.38 -7.12
C ALA A 73 -9.32 -13.99 -7.64
N ALA A 74 -8.57 -13.94 -8.74
CA ALA A 74 -8.52 -12.88 -9.77
C ALA A 74 -8.65 -11.39 -9.37
N THR A 75 -8.38 -10.98 -8.14
CA THR A 75 -8.61 -9.60 -7.69
C THR A 75 -7.48 -9.17 -6.76
N LEU A 76 -6.53 -8.44 -7.37
CA LEU A 76 -5.52 -7.57 -6.76
C LEU A 76 -4.37 -8.20 -5.98
N ALA A 77 -3.45 -8.83 -6.68
CA ALA A 77 -2.17 -9.25 -6.09
C ALA A 77 -1.20 -8.09 -5.75
N CYS A 78 -1.64 -6.83 -5.87
CA CYS A 78 -0.78 -5.66 -5.74
C CYS A 78 0.53 -5.88 -6.53
N ASP A 79 0.39 -6.22 -7.82
CA ASP A 79 1.50 -6.56 -8.72
C ASP A 79 1.94 -5.38 -9.59
N GLY A 80 1.15 -4.30 -9.59
CA GLY A 80 1.45 -3.05 -10.27
C GLY A 80 2.23 -2.13 -9.35
N ASP A 81 1.49 -1.22 -8.71
CA ASP A 81 2.02 -0.28 -7.73
C ASP A 81 1.65 -0.74 -6.31
N TYR A 82 2.59 -0.69 -5.37
CA TYR A 82 2.39 -1.13 -3.99
C TYR A 82 3.48 -0.66 -3.04
N VAL A 83 3.13 -0.65 -1.75
CA VAL A 83 4.12 -0.61 -0.65
C VAL A 83 4.27 -1.98 -0.01
N ILE A 84 5.46 -2.29 0.47
CA ILE A 84 5.78 -3.52 1.19
C ILE A 84 5.94 -3.23 2.68
N ILE A 85 5.17 -3.93 3.51
CA ILE A 85 5.36 -3.97 4.96
C ILE A 85 5.62 -5.42 5.36
N PRO A 86 6.85 -5.79 5.77
CA PRO A 86 7.19 -7.17 6.09
C PRO A 86 6.58 -7.62 7.42
N SER A 87 6.33 -8.93 7.55
CA SER A 87 5.66 -9.55 8.73
C SER A 87 4.48 -8.72 9.28
N PRO A 88 3.52 -8.33 8.41
CA PRO A 88 2.45 -7.43 8.77
C PRO A 88 1.44 -8.06 9.72
N ILE A 89 0.96 -7.26 10.66
CA ILE A 89 -0.06 -7.58 11.64
C ILE A 89 -1.16 -6.51 11.53
N GLN A 90 -2.38 -6.95 11.25
CA GLN A 90 -3.58 -6.13 11.23
C GLN A 90 -4.63 -6.77 12.13
N ASN A 91 -5.35 -5.96 12.91
CA ASN A 91 -6.36 -6.47 13.85
C ASN A 91 -5.84 -7.61 14.76
N MET A 92 -4.57 -7.51 15.19
CA MET A 92 -3.86 -8.51 16.01
C MET A 92 -3.61 -9.88 15.34
N ILE A 93 -3.74 -9.97 14.03
CA ILE A 93 -3.53 -11.20 13.25
C ILE A 93 -2.45 -10.95 12.19
N TYR A 94 -1.52 -11.89 12.04
CA TYR A 94 -0.55 -11.86 10.94
C TYR A 94 -1.28 -11.99 9.59
N THR A 95 -1.06 -11.04 8.68
CA THR A 95 -1.63 -11.13 7.34
C THR A 95 -0.70 -11.94 6.43
N VAL A 96 -1.30 -12.69 5.50
CA VAL A 96 -0.51 -13.48 4.53
C VAL A 96 0.17 -12.56 3.52
N GLY A 97 -0.50 -11.46 3.14
CA GLY A 97 0.02 -10.43 2.24
C GLY A 97 0.89 -9.39 2.93
N ASP A 98 2.02 -9.10 2.31
CA ASP A 98 3.01 -8.08 2.68
C ASP A 98 3.03 -6.88 1.74
N ARG A 99 2.27 -6.94 0.64
CA ARG A 99 2.06 -5.85 -0.30
C ARG A 99 0.73 -5.16 -0.04
N PHE A 100 0.72 -3.84 -0.09
CA PHE A 100 -0.46 -3.01 0.13
C PHE A 100 -0.62 -2.02 -1.03
N CYS A 101 -1.81 -1.96 -1.60
CA CYS A 101 -2.15 -1.12 -2.76
C CYS A 101 -3.63 -0.68 -2.67
N GLY A 102 -4.15 -0.06 -3.73
CA GLY A 102 -5.54 0.40 -3.78
C GLY A 102 -5.74 1.83 -3.26
N ASN A 103 -6.91 2.11 -2.70
CA ASN A 103 -7.38 3.47 -2.35
C ASN A 103 -7.72 3.63 -0.85
N GLY A 104 -7.12 2.79 -0.02
CA GLY A 104 -7.22 2.87 1.43
C GLY A 104 -6.16 2.01 2.09
N PHE A 105 -5.95 2.19 3.39
CA PHE A 105 -4.95 1.46 4.13
C PHE A 105 -5.42 1.14 5.55
N VAL A 106 -5.31 -0.13 5.91
CA VAL A 106 -5.57 -0.59 7.27
C VAL A 106 -4.29 -0.42 8.08
N THR A 107 -4.38 0.21 9.26
CA THR A 107 -3.25 0.36 10.18
C THR A 107 -2.53 -0.97 10.37
N THR A 108 -1.24 -0.99 10.04
CA THR A 108 -0.44 -2.21 9.94
C THR A 108 0.78 -2.11 10.83
N THR A 109 0.95 -3.09 11.71
CA THR A 109 2.14 -3.23 12.54
C THR A 109 3.11 -4.22 11.89
N SER A 110 4.40 -3.94 11.91
CA SER A 110 5.47 -4.85 11.52
C SER A 110 6.42 -5.09 12.70
N VAL A 111 6.79 -6.35 12.89
CA VAL A 111 7.80 -6.79 13.87
C VAL A 111 9.17 -7.05 13.23
N SER A 112 9.31 -6.87 11.91
CA SER A 112 10.55 -7.12 11.20
C SER A 112 11.63 -6.11 11.56
N LYS A 113 12.89 -6.53 11.50
CA LYS A 113 14.06 -5.67 11.70
C LYS A 113 15.01 -5.78 10.50
N PRO A 114 15.57 -4.66 9.98
CA PRO A 114 15.28 -3.27 10.37
C PRO A 114 13.83 -2.87 10.07
N PHE A 115 13.35 -1.78 10.67
CA PHE A 115 12.04 -1.23 10.31
C PHE A 115 12.16 -0.56 8.94
N TYR A 116 11.35 -1.00 7.98
CA TYR A 116 11.34 -0.40 6.64
C TYR A 116 9.96 -0.45 6.00
N LEU A 117 9.78 0.42 5.00
CA LEU A 117 8.68 0.41 4.04
C LEU A 117 9.31 0.29 2.64
N GLY A 118 9.01 -0.81 1.94
CA GLY A 118 9.39 -0.96 0.54
C GLY A 118 8.38 -0.26 -0.35
N VAL A 119 8.82 0.25 -1.50
CA VAL A 119 7.94 0.89 -2.48
C VAL A 119 8.30 0.35 -3.85
N HIS A 120 7.29 -0.11 -4.56
CA HIS A 120 7.39 -0.53 -5.95
C HIS A 120 6.30 0.17 -6.74
N THR A 121 6.70 0.95 -7.75
CA THR A 121 5.80 1.47 -8.77
C THR A 121 6.36 1.08 -10.12
N ASN A 122 5.52 0.58 -11.02
CA ASN A 122 5.96 0.18 -12.35
C ASN A 122 5.74 1.31 -13.36
N ASN A 123 5.77 1.02 -14.65
CA ASN A 123 5.58 1.99 -15.74
C ASN A 123 4.25 1.78 -16.50
N THR A 124 3.27 1.13 -15.86
CA THR A 124 2.01 0.69 -16.47
C THR A 124 0.85 1.51 -15.91
N GLU A 125 0.54 2.65 -16.53
CA GLU A 125 -0.59 3.49 -16.11
C GLU A 125 -1.87 3.23 -16.94
N ALA A 126 -2.94 3.99 -16.68
CA ALA A 126 -4.32 3.97 -17.23
C ALA A 126 -4.55 3.60 -18.73
N GLY A 127 -3.52 3.47 -19.56
CA GLY A 127 -3.59 3.09 -20.97
C GLY A 127 -3.19 1.64 -21.30
N PHE A 128 -2.58 0.88 -20.39
CA PHE A 128 -2.01 -0.44 -20.70
C PHE A 128 -2.14 -1.51 -19.59
N PRO A 129 -3.28 -1.67 -18.88
CA PRO A 129 -3.34 -2.66 -17.82
C PRO A 129 -3.12 -4.08 -18.39
N ALA A 130 -2.01 -4.72 -18.03
CA ALA A 130 -1.85 -6.14 -18.25
C ALA A 130 -2.94 -6.88 -17.45
N ALA A 131 -3.45 -7.99 -18.00
CA ALA A 131 -4.51 -8.75 -17.35
C ALA A 131 -4.10 -9.15 -15.92
N GLY A 132 -4.89 -8.72 -14.92
CA GLY A 132 -4.64 -8.98 -13.50
C GLY A 132 -3.93 -7.86 -12.74
N ILE A 133 -3.53 -6.77 -13.40
CA ILE A 133 -2.98 -5.56 -12.77
C ILE A 133 -4.08 -4.50 -12.65
N LEU A 134 -4.13 -3.78 -11.53
CA LEU A 134 -5.02 -2.63 -11.41
C LEU A 134 -4.61 -1.51 -12.38
N PRO A 135 -5.55 -0.77 -12.97
CA PRO A 135 -5.21 0.43 -13.70
C PRO A 135 -4.80 1.53 -12.74
N ASP A 136 -3.70 2.23 -13.00
CA ASP A 136 -3.28 3.34 -12.14
C ASP A 136 -3.79 4.68 -12.73
N ILE A 137 -4.86 5.20 -12.13
CA ILE A 137 -5.61 6.38 -12.62
C ILE A 137 -5.86 7.35 -11.47
N ALA A 138 -5.38 8.58 -11.62
CA ALA A 138 -5.57 9.67 -10.64
C ALA A 138 -5.06 9.36 -9.21
N ASN A 139 -4.22 8.34 -9.06
CA ASN A 139 -3.55 8.00 -7.81
C ASN A 139 -2.60 9.13 -7.38
N ARG A 140 -2.40 9.30 -6.07
CA ARG A 140 -1.51 10.33 -5.50
C ARG A 140 -0.26 9.72 -4.87
N GLY A 141 -0.18 8.39 -4.78
CA GLY A 141 0.78 7.66 -3.98
C GLY A 141 0.33 7.55 -2.53
N PHE A 142 1.29 7.62 -1.61
CA PHE A 142 1.04 7.43 -0.19
C PHE A 142 1.68 8.50 0.69
N HIS A 143 1.05 8.73 1.84
CA HIS A 143 1.50 9.53 2.96
C HIS A 143 1.09 8.79 4.23
N LEU A 144 2.05 8.19 4.91
CA LEU A 144 1.81 7.40 6.11
C LEU A 144 2.52 8.01 7.32
N ASN A 145 1.83 8.03 8.44
CA ASN A 145 2.44 8.19 9.75
C ASN A 145 3.15 6.90 10.15
N TYR A 146 4.20 7.03 10.95
CA TYR A 146 4.79 5.88 11.63
C TYR A 146 5.00 6.16 13.12
N ARG A 147 4.83 5.12 13.95
CA ARG A 147 5.27 5.12 15.34
C ARG A 147 5.95 3.80 15.68
N GLN A 148 7.06 3.86 16.41
CA GLN A 148 7.67 2.65 16.96
C GLN A 148 6.92 2.26 18.23
N LEU A 149 6.72 0.96 18.46
CA LEU A 149 6.10 0.43 19.68
C LEU A 149 7.16 -0.25 20.57
N PRO A 150 7.13 -0.01 21.89
CA PRO A 150 8.10 -0.56 22.83
C PRO A 150 7.99 -2.09 22.87
N CYS A 151 9.09 -2.75 23.22
CA CYS A 151 9.10 -4.18 23.48
C CYS A 151 8.17 -4.52 24.66
N PRO A 152 7.43 -5.64 24.61
CA PRO A 152 6.69 -6.13 25.76
C PRO A 152 7.65 -6.35 26.96
N ILE A 153 7.25 -5.88 28.14
CA ILE A 153 7.89 -6.27 29.40
C ILE A 153 7.30 -7.61 29.81
N PHE A 154 8.15 -8.62 29.99
CA PHE A 154 7.79 -9.93 30.53
C PHE A 154 8.27 -10.05 31.97
#